data_AF-D3F199-F1
#
_entry.id   AF-D3F199-F1
#
_cell.length_a   1.000
_cell.length_b   1.000
_cell.length_c   1.000
_cell.angle_alpha   90.00
_cell.angle_beta   90.00
_cell.angle_gamma   90.00
#
_symmetry.space_group_name_H-M   'P 1'
#
loop_
_entity.id
_entity.type
_entity.pdbx_description
1 polymer ?
#
loop_
_entity_poly.entity_id
_entity_poly.type
_entity_poly.pdbx_seq_one_letter_code
_entity_poly.pdbx_strand_id
1 'polypeptide(L)'
;MALNPTDDDEQPTQAHTPAGARKQEPEPDLDPDVDADGAPSAESEDESESEGELGYLGATEAFAAVEAEAATRREPPRDPEIEALRGVTFETVWRGYDAHAVDAYVAAVERTVARFEENTSPTEAVRAALDRVGEQTSAILRQAERSAEEMTSTSRAKADDRLQRAEREAAELQSDAVERVRSLDDDIERLWQERQRLIDATKELADQLSGVAADAEARFPPEEGQPPRGGGA
;
A
#
# COMPACT_ATOMS: atom_id res chain seq x y z
N MET A 1 -13.71 46.86 44.21
CA MET A 1 -14.21 48.20 43.85
C MET A 1 -13.37 48.64 42.66
N ALA A 2 -13.58 48.07 41.47
CA ALA A 2 -14.63 48.43 40.52
C ALA A 2 -14.62 49.93 40.25
N LEU A 3 -14.16 50.32 39.06
CA LEU A 3 -14.82 51.23 38.12
C LEU A 3 -13.89 51.42 36.91
N ASN A 4 -14.21 50.74 35.83
CA ASN A 4 -13.97 51.21 34.47
C ASN A 4 -15.31 51.83 34.03
N PRO A 5 -15.32 53.08 33.54
CA PRO A 5 -15.87 53.36 32.22
C PRO A 5 -15.02 54.45 31.52
N THR A 6 -14.96 54.54 30.19
CA THR A 6 -16.06 55.06 29.36
C THR A 6 -15.74 54.73 27.90
N ASP A 7 -16.75 54.17 27.24
CA ASP A 7 -16.94 54.11 25.79
C ASP A 7 -16.86 55.52 25.16
N ASP A 8 -16.15 55.65 24.04
CA ASP A 8 -16.50 56.57 22.95
C ASP A 8 -15.54 56.30 21.78
N ASP A 9 -16.03 55.59 20.76
CA ASP A 9 -16.26 56.17 19.43
C ASP A 9 -16.62 55.04 18.46
N GLU A 10 -17.91 55.00 18.16
CA GLU A 10 -18.46 54.45 16.92
C GLU A 10 -17.75 55.12 15.73
N GLN A 11 -17.34 54.35 14.72
CA GLN A 11 -17.88 54.48 13.36
C GLN A 11 -17.65 53.20 12.54
N PRO A 12 -18.69 52.67 11.87
CA PRO A 12 -18.58 51.54 10.95
C PRO A 12 -18.13 52.01 9.57
N THR A 13 -16.97 51.53 9.09
CA THR A 13 -16.55 51.80 7.71
C THR A 13 -17.33 50.90 6.77
N GLN A 14 -18.16 51.54 5.94
CA GLN A 14 -19.02 50.92 4.95
C GLN A 14 -18.22 50.23 3.84
N ALA A 15 -18.90 49.24 3.24
CA ALA A 15 -18.53 48.48 2.07
C ALA A 15 -18.11 49.33 0.87
N HIS A 16 -17.10 48.86 0.13
CA HIS A 16 -16.99 49.09 -1.30
C HIS A 16 -16.41 47.87 -2.00
N THR A 17 -17.30 47.15 -2.68
CA THR A 17 -16.97 46.27 -3.81
C THR A 17 -16.70 47.13 -5.04
N PRO A 18 -15.61 46.89 -5.79
CA PRO A 18 -15.59 47.21 -7.20
C PRO A 18 -15.74 45.94 -8.02
N ALA A 19 -16.85 45.90 -8.78
CA ALA A 19 -17.04 44.98 -9.87
C ALA A 19 -16.15 45.36 -11.06
N GLY A 20 -15.61 44.35 -11.75
CA GLY A 20 -15.35 44.42 -13.18
C GLY A 20 -13.91 44.64 -13.61
N ALA A 21 -13.20 43.53 -13.90
CA ALA A 21 -12.41 43.37 -15.12
C ALA A 21 -11.94 41.91 -15.24
N ARG A 22 -12.68 41.11 -16.03
CA ARG A 22 -12.11 39.89 -16.61
C ARG A 22 -10.99 40.33 -17.57
N LYS A 23 -9.75 40.06 -17.22
CA LYS A 23 -8.66 39.97 -18.20
C LYS A 23 -8.28 38.50 -18.32
N GLN A 24 -8.40 38.01 -19.55
CA GLN A 24 -7.92 36.71 -19.99
C GLN A 24 -6.47 36.53 -19.53
N GLU A 25 -6.21 35.45 -18.81
CA GLU A 25 -4.86 34.92 -18.62
C GLU A 25 -4.36 34.43 -20.00
N PRO A 26 -3.14 34.77 -20.43
CA PRO A 26 -2.52 34.13 -21.58
C PRO A 26 -2.14 32.70 -21.19
N GLU A 27 -2.59 31.73 -21.99
CA GLU A 27 -2.19 30.32 -21.84
C GLU A 27 -0.67 30.20 -21.96
N PRO A 28 -0.01 29.36 -21.14
CA PRO A 28 1.38 29.02 -21.38
C PRO A 28 1.46 28.07 -22.59
N ASP A 29 2.18 28.51 -23.62
CA ASP A 29 2.62 27.67 -24.73
C ASP A 29 3.38 26.45 -24.18
N LEU A 30 2.71 25.30 -24.22
CA LEU A 30 3.33 23.99 -23.96
C LEU A 30 4.13 23.60 -25.21
N ASP A 31 5.44 23.74 -25.14
CA ASP A 31 6.36 23.09 -26.08
C ASP A 31 6.16 21.56 -26.01
N PRO A 32 5.79 20.88 -27.12
CA PRO A 32 5.50 19.46 -27.12
C PRO A 32 6.73 18.67 -27.58
N ASP A 33 7.83 18.68 -26.83
CA ASP A 33 8.99 17.79 -27.10
C ASP A 33 9.82 17.58 -25.83
N VAL A 34 9.23 16.91 -24.82
CA VAL A 34 10.01 16.22 -23.79
C VAL A 34 9.88 14.74 -24.06
N ASP A 35 10.96 14.16 -24.58
CA ASP A 35 11.19 12.73 -24.70
C ASP A 35 11.02 12.05 -23.33
N ALA A 36 9.78 11.62 -23.06
CA ALA A 36 9.45 10.69 -22.00
C ALA A 36 9.80 9.27 -22.46
N ASP A 37 11.09 9.00 -22.63
CA ASP A 37 11.58 7.65 -22.87
C ASP A 37 12.12 7.08 -21.55
N GLY A 38 11.45 6.05 -21.04
CA GLY A 38 11.89 5.30 -19.86
C GLY A 38 10.92 5.23 -18.67
N ALA A 39 9.60 5.37 -18.86
CA ALA A 39 8.66 4.75 -17.93
C ALA A 39 8.69 3.23 -18.17
N PRO A 40 9.01 2.37 -17.18
CA PRO A 40 8.78 0.94 -17.36
C PRO A 40 7.27 0.75 -17.45
N SER A 41 6.83 0.26 -18.62
CA SER A 41 5.48 -0.20 -18.92
C SER A 41 4.88 -0.89 -17.71
N ALA A 42 3.93 -0.22 -17.06
CA ALA A 42 2.90 -0.90 -16.31
C ALA A 42 2.03 -1.58 -17.36
N GLU A 43 2.43 -2.79 -17.76
CA GLU A 43 1.54 -3.74 -18.37
C GLU A 43 0.42 -3.98 -17.36
N SER A 44 -0.68 -3.27 -17.57
CA SER A 44 -1.96 -3.57 -16.95
C SER A 44 -2.45 -4.87 -17.55
N GLU A 45 -1.97 -5.98 -16.98
CA GLU A 45 -2.68 -7.24 -17.09
C GLU A 45 -4.00 -7.07 -16.33
N ASP A 46 -5.05 -6.95 -17.14
CA ASP A 46 -6.45 -7.05 -16.76
C ASP A 46 -6.72 -8.45 -16.18
N GLU A 47 -6.27 -8.67 -14.95
CA GLU A 47 -6.67 -9.82 -14.13
C GLU A 47 -7.97 -9.46 -13.42
N SER A 48 -9.07 -9.57 -14.17
CA SER A 48 -10.24 -10.33 -13.76
C SER A 48 -10.53 -10.29 -12.26
N GLU A 49 -11.24 -9.26 -11.81
CA GLU A 49 -11.98 -9.29 -10.55
C GLU A 49 -13.06 -10.39 -10.64
N SER A 50 -12.66 -11.64 -10.46
CA SER A 50 -13.58 -12.68 -9.99
C SER A 50 -13.64 -12.52 -8.49
N GLU A 51 -14.66 -11.82 -8.01
CA GLU A 51 -15.11 -11.89 -6.63
C GLU A 51 -15.49 -13.34 -6.33
N GLY A 52 -14.48 -14.13 -5.96
CA GLY A 52 -14.63 -15.34 -5.21
C GLY A 52 -14.97 -14.94 -3.79
N GLU A 53 -16.22 -14.57 -3.56
CA GLU A 53 -16.87 -14.48 -2.26
C GLU A 53 -16.92 -15.89 -1.64
N LEU A 54 -15.75 -16.47 -1.36
CA LEU A 54 -15.61 -17.72 -0.62
C LEU A 54 -15.47 -17.34 0.85
N GLY A 55 -16.62 -17.40 1.51
CA GLY A 55 -16.84 -16.99 2.89
C GLY A 55 -15.77 -17.47 3.86
N TYR A 56 -15.06 -16.49 4.43
CA TYR A 56 -14.22 -16.64 5.60
C TYR A 56 -15.04 -16.68 6.92
N LEU A 57 -16.29 -17.16 6.85
CA LEU A 57 -17.23 -17.28 7.97
C LEU A 57 -17.54 -18.74 8.34
N GLY A 58 -16.81 -19.71 7.79
CA GLY A 58 -17.14 -21.13 7.97
C GLY A 58 -16.20 -21.95 8.86
N ALA A 59 -15.05 -21.43 9.29
CA ALA A 59 -14.06 -22.29 9.97
C ALA A 59 -14.59 -22.81 11.32
N THR A 60 -15.13 -21.95 12.17
CA THR A 60 -15.58 -22.35 13.52
C THR A 60 -16.88 -23.14 13.51
N GLU A 61 -17.81 -22.85 12.60
CA GLU A 61 -19.04 -23.63 12.44
C GLU A 61 -18.78 -25.00 11.81
N ALA A 62 -17.83 -25.10 10.87
CA ALA A 62 -17.39 -26.38 10.32
C ALA A 62 -16.70 -27.25 11.39
N PHE A 63 -15.85 -26.67 12.24
CA PHE A 63 -15.22 -27.41 13.33
C PHE A 63 -16.25 -27.86 14.39
N ALA A 64 -17.23 -27.02 14.75
CA ALA A 64 -18.27 -27.38 15.71
C ALA A 64 -19.22 -28.48 15.18
N ALA A 65 -19.53 -28.47 13.88
CA ALA A 65 -20.33 -29.53 13.25
C ALA A 65 -19.59 -30.87 13.25
N VAL A 66 -18.28 -30.87 12.97
CA VAL A 66 -17.43 -32.07 13.02
C VAL A 66 -17.29 -32.60 14.46
N GLU A 67 -17.22 -31.72 15.46
CA GLU A 67 -17.13 -32.07 16.87
C GLU A 67 -18.46 -32.64 17.42
N ALA A 68 -19.60 -32.08 17.00
CA ALA A 68 -20.94 -32.58 17.33
C ALA A 68 -21.24 -33.95 16.67
N GLU A 69 -20.69 -34.20 15.48
CA GLU A 69 -20.78 -35.47 14.77
C GLU A 69 -19.86 -36.55 15.40
N ALA A 70 -18.71 -36.15 15.95
CA ALA A 70 -17.84 -37.04 16.72
C ALA A 70 -18.48 -37.51 18.03
N ALA A 71 -19.28 -36.66 18.69
CA ALA A 71 -19.97 -36.97 19.95
C ALA A 71 -21.12 -38.00 19.80
N THR A 72 -21.67 -38.18 18.60
CA THR A 72 -22.73 -39.16 18.31
C THR A 72 -22.23 -40.49 17.75
N ARG A 73 -20.90 -40.69 17.65
CA ARG A 73 -20.30 -41.95 17.17
C ARG A 73 -20.44 -43.06 18.21
N ARG A 74 -21.62 -43.68 18.15
CA ARG A 74 -22.05 -44.97 18.71
C ARG A 74 -20.85 -45.86 19.06
N GLU A 75 -20.74 -46.21 20.34
CA GLU A 75 -19.95 -47.34 20.81
C GLU A 75 -20.13 -48.52 19.83
N PRO A 76 -19.05 -49.12 19.30
CA PRO A 76 -19.19 -50.16 18.30
C PRO A 76 -20.09 -51.25 18.86
N PRO A 77 -21.12 -51.72 18.10
CA PRO A 77 -22.01 -52.74 18.60
C PRO A 77 -21.18 -53.98 18.97
N ARG A 78 -21.28 -54.39 20.24
CA ARG A 78 -20.66 -55.64 20.69
C ARG A 78 -21.26 -56.77 19.86
N ASP A 79 -20.40 -57.53 19.20
CA ASP A 79 -20.81 -58.56 18.26
C ASP A 79 -21.51 -59.71 19.02
N PRO A 80 -22.84 -59.89 18.84
CA PRO A 80 -23.63 -60.81 19.67
C PRO A 80 -23.16 -62.27 19.53
N GLU A 81 -22.51 -62.63 18.43
CA GLU A 81 -21.93 -63.95 18.22
C GLU A 81 -20.68 -64.20 19.06
N ILE A 82 -19.82 -63.20 19.29
CA ILE A 82 -18.69 -63.34 20.22
C ILE A 82 -19.22 -63.59 21.63
N GLU A 83 -20.29 -62.88 22.02
CA GLU A 83 -20.85 -63.00 23.36
C GLU A 83 -21.47 -64.39 23.58
N ALA A 84 -22.09 -64.95 22.54
CA ALA A 84 -22.59 -66.33 22.55
C ALA A 84 -21.48 -67.37 22.70
N LEU A 85 -20.28 -67.13 22.15
CA LEU A 85 -19.14 -68.04 22.28
C LEU A 85 -18.49 -68.00 23.67
N ARG A 86 -18.54 -66.87 24.38
CA ARG A 86 -17.90 -66.68 25.70
C ARG A 86 -18.55 -67.45 26.86
N GLY A 87 -19.81 -67.86 26.72
CA GLY A 87 -20.61 -68.47 27.78
C GLY A 87 -20.90 -69.96 27.62
N VAL A 88 -20.23 -70.67 26.70
CA VAL A 88 -20.55 -72.06 26.38
C VAL A 88 -20.03 -73.03 27.45
N THR A 89 -20.93 -73.86 27.97
CA THR A 89 -20.61 -75.01 28.83
C THR A 89 -20.95 -76.31 28.11
N PHE A 90 -20.02 -77.26 28.09
CA PHE A 90 -20.21 -78.55 27.42
C PHE A 90 -20.67 -79.62 28.40
N GLU A 91 -21.69 -80.39 27.99
CA GLU A 91 -22.13 -81.54 28.77
C GLU A 91 -21.06 -82.64 28.79
N THR A 92 -20.96 -83.36 29.91
CA THR A 92 -19.97 -84.44 30.10
C THR A 92 -20.64 -85.79 29.85
N VAL A 93 -20.24 -86.47 28.78
CA VAL A 93 -20.65 -87.84 28.44
C VAL A 93 -19.59 -88.82 28.98
N TRP A 94 -19.80 -90.14 28.85
CA TRP A 94 -18.94 -91.17 29.45
C TRP A 94 -17.45 -90.93 29.13
N ARG A 95 -16.68 -90.56 30.18
CA ARG A 95 -15.25 -90.19 30.15
C ARG A 95 -14.86 -88.88 29.43
N GLY A 96 -15.73 -87.88 29.30
CA GLY A 96 -15.29 -86.55 28.85
C GLY A 96 -16.40 -85.64 28.35
N TYR A 97 -16.02 -84.47 27.80
CA TYR A 97 -16.96 -83.58 27.12
C TYR A 97 -17.54 -84.23 25.86
N ASP A 98 -18.77 -83.89 25.51
CA ASP A 98 -19.37 -84.28 24.23
C ASP A 98 -18.51 -83.74 23.07
N ALA A 99 -17.84 -84.66 22.36
CA ALA A 99 -16.98 -84.34 21.24
C ALA A 99 -17.72 -83.61 20.11
N HIS A 100 -18.99 -83.96 19.86
CA HIS A 100 -19.77 -83.31 18.80
C HIS A 100 -20.13 -81.86 19.16
N ALA A 101 -20.46 -81.60 20.43
CA ALA A 101 -20.72 -80.24 20.91
C ALA A 101 -19.45 -79.36 20.88
N VAL A 102 -18.30 -79.94 21.22
CA VAL A 102 -17.00 -79.26 21.15
C VAL A 102 -16.62 -78.97 19.69
N ASP A 103 -16.75 -79.93 18.78
CA ASP A 103 -16.43 -79.74 17.36
C ASP A 103 -17.32 -78.67 16.71
N ALA A 104 -18.62 -78.65 17.03
CA ALA A 104 -19.54 -77.62 16.55
C ALA A 104 -19.17 -76.22 17.08
N TYR A 105 -18.72 -76.13 18.33
CA TYR A 105 -18.23 -74.89 18.91
C TYR A 105 -16.93 -74.44 18.26
N VAL A 106 -15.95 -75.33 18.08
CA VAL A 106 -14.69 -75.03 17.39
C VAL A 106 -14.95 -74.52 15.97
N ALA A 107 -15.84 -75.18 15.22
CA ALA A 107 -16.24 -74.74 13.88
C ALA A 107 -17.00 -73.40 13.86
N ALA A 108 -17.66 -73.03 14.97
CA ALA A 108 -18.27 -71.70 15.13
C ALA A 108 -17.20 -70.64 15.44
N VAL A 109 -16.26 -70.93 16.35
CA VAL A 109 -15.13 -70.06 16.67
C VAL A 109 -14.26 -69.80 15.44
N GLU A 110 -13.92 -70.83 14.67
CA GLU A 110 -13.12 -70.72 13.45
C GLU A 110 -13.77 -69.80 12.41
N ARG A 111 -15.09 -69.92 12.21
CA ARG A 111 -15.85 -69.01 11.33
C ARG A 111 -15.85 -67.57 11.82
N THR A 112 -16.01 -67.36 13.13
CA THR A 112 -15.99 -66.02 13.71
C THR A 112 -14.60 -65.40 13.60
N VAL A 113 -13.53 -66.16 13.85
CA VAL A 113 -12.13 -65.70 13.68
C VAL A 113 -11.86 -65.31 12.23
N ALA A 114 -12.21 -66.16 11.26
CA ALA A 114 -12.04 -65.85 9.83
C ALA A 114 -12.74 -64.54 9.43
N ARG A 115 -13.97 -64.32 9.91
CA ARG A 115 -14.71 -63.07 9.69
C ARG A 115 -13.99 -61.84 10.28
N PHE A 116 -13.38 -61.97 11.47
CA PHE A 116 -12.65 -60.86 12.09
C PHE A 116 -11.36 -60.54 11.37
N GLU A 117 -10.64 -61.55 10.90
CA GLU A 117 -9.45 -61.35 10.06
C GLU A 117 -9.82 -60.63 8.76
N GLU A 118 -10.93 -61.03 8.13
CA GLU A 118 -11.48 -60.35 6.95
C GLU A 118 -11.91 -58.90 7.22
N ASN A 119 -12.49 -58.58 8.38
CA ASN A 119 -12.89 -57.20 8.74
C ASN A 119 -11.75 -56.32 9.28
N THR A 120 -10.70 -56.94 9.82
CA THR A 120 -9.50 -56.24 10.30
C THR A 120 -8.72 -55.65 9.14
N SER A 121 -8.63 -56.38 8.02
CA SER A 121 -7.95 -55.91 6.79
C SER A 121 -8.51 -54.58 6.23
N PRO A 122 -9.82 -54.39 6.01
CA PRO A 122 -10.43 -53.11 5.67
C PRO A 122 -10.15 -52.01 6.70
N THR A 123 -10.20 -52.34 7.99
CA THR A 123 -9.94 -51.36 9.06
C THR A 123 -8.49 -50.89 9.05
N GLU A 124 -7.53 -51.79 8.81
CA GLU A 124 -6.12 -51.47 8.64
C GLU A 124 -5.87 -50.67 7.36
N ALA A 125 -6.55 -51.00 6.27
CA ALA A 125 -6.48 -50.24 5.02
C ALA A 125 -6.99 -48.79 5.20
N VAL A 126 -8.07 -48.59 5.95
CA VAL A 126 -8.58 -47.25 6.28
C VAL A 126 -7.60 -46.49 7.17
N ARG A 127 -7.02 -47.13 8.20
CA ARG A 127 -5.99 -46.50 9.05
C ARG A 127 -4.78 -46.06 8.22
N ALA A 128 -4.25 -46.95 7.38
CA ALA A 128 -3.13 -46.63 6.50
C ALA A 128 -3.45 -45.50 5.50
N ALA A 129 -4.70 -45.44 5.01
CA ALA A 129 -5.14 -44.33 4.16
C ALA A 129 -5.20 -43.00 4.92
N LEU A 130 -5.72 -43.00 6.16
CA LEU A 130 -5.76 -41.80 7.01
C LEU A 130 -4.36 -41.33 7.40
N ASP A 131 -3.45 -42.25 7.74
CA ASP A 131 -2.05 -41.91 8.03
C ASP A 131 -1.38 -41.25 6.82
N ARG A 132 -1.59 -41.82 5.63
CA ARG A 132 -1.07 -41.24 4.37
C ARG A 132 -1.65 -39.85 4.11
N VAL A 133 -2.95 -39.65 4.30
CA VAL A 133 -3.58 -38.34 4.15
C VAL A 133 -3.01 -37.36 5.17
N GLY A 134 -2.83 -37.77 6.43
CA GLY A 134 -2.23 -36.95 7.47
C GLY A 134 -0.79 -36.52 7.15
N GLU A 135 0.02 -37.43 6.61
CA GLU A 135 1.36 -37.14 6.12
C GLU A 135 1.34 -36.14 4.96
N GLN A 136 0.45 -36.34 3.98
CA GLN A 136 0.28 -35.45 2.84
C GLN A 136 -0.17 -34.05 3.27
N THR A 137 -1.17 -33.95 4.15
CA THR A 137 -1.64 -32.67 4.69
C THR A 137 -0.53 -31.96 5.45
N SER A 138 0.23 -32.68 6.29
CA SER A 138 1.35 -32.10 7.02
C SER A 138 2.46 -31.60 6.08
N ALA A 139 2.71 -32.30 4.98
CA ALA A 139 3.67 -31.87 3.96
C ALA A 139 3.21 -30.59 3.26
N ILE A 140 1.92 -30.51 2.89
CA ILE A 140 1.33 -29.31 2.28
C ILE A 140 1.41 -28.12 3.23
N LEU A 141 1.07 -28.30 4.52
CA LEU A 141 1.14 -27.23 5.51
C LEU A 141 2.57 -26.71 5.70
N ARG A 142 3.56 -27.59 5.81
CA ARG A 142 4.98 -27.19 5.89
C ARG A 142 5.46 -26.47 4.63
N GLN A 143 4.97 -26.88 3.46
CA GLN A 143 5.30 -26.20 2.21
C GLN A 143 4.65 -24.81 2.14
N ALA A 144 3.40 -24.69 2.56
CA ALA A 144 2.68 -23.41 2.63
C ALA A 144 3.36 -22.45 3.61
N GLU A 145 3.77 -22.92 4.79
CA GLU A 145 4.51 -22.13 5.79
C GLU A 145 5.83 -21.62 5.21
N ARG A 146 6.64 -22.50 4.60
CA ARG A 146 7.90 -22.09 3.96
C ARG A 146 7.67 -21.07 2.84
N SER A 147 6.65 -21.29 2.00
CA SER A 147 6.28 -20.36 0.94
C SER A 147 5.85 -19.00 1.49
N ALA A 148 5.09 -18.98 2.59
CA ALA A 148 4.66 -17.75 3.24
C ALA A 148 5.84 -16.99 3.88
N GLU A 149 6.79 -17.70 4.49
CA GLU A 149 8.02 -17.13 5.03
C GLU A 149 8.90 -16.53 3.93
N GLU A 150 9.08 -17.26 2.82
CA GLU A 150 9.83 -16.80 1.65
C GLU A 150 9.18 -15.55 1.02
N MET A 151 7.85 -15.57 0.86
CA MET A 151 7.09 -14.41 0.36
C MET A 151 7.22 -13.21 1.30
N THR A 152 7.11 -13.41 2.62
CA THR A 152 7.23 -12.35 3.61
C THR A 152 8.64 -11.76 3.63
N SER A 153 9.65 -12.62 3.61
CA SER A 153 11.06 -12.22 3.57
C SER A 153 11.37 -11.42 2.31
N THR A 154 10.96 -11.93 1.15
CA THR A 154 11.15 -11.25 -0.14
C THR A 154 10.43 -9.92 -0.20
N SER A 155 9.20 -9.85 0.31
CA SER A 155 8.42 -8.62 0.34
C SER A 155 9.06 -7.56 1.24
N ARG A 156 9.56 -7.95 2.42
CA ARG A 156 10.30 -7.05 3.31
C ARG A 156 11.58 -6.54 2.65
N ALA A 157 12.39 -7.43 2.08
CA ALA A 157 13.62 -7.04 1.38
C ALA A 157 13.35 -6.06 0.23
N LYS A 158 12.30 -6.30 -0.58
CA LYS A 158 11.88 -5.38 -1.64
C LYS A 158 11.37 -4.04 -1.12
N ALA A 159 10.64 -4.03 -0.01
CA ALA A 159 10.17 -2.81 0.63
C ALA A 159 11.33 -1.98 1.16
N ASP A 160 12.29 -2.62 1.85
CA ASP A 160 13.48 -1.96 2.38
C ASP A 160 14.36 -1.39 1.25
N ASP A 161 14.56 -2.14 0.16
CA ASP A 161 15.30 -1.65 -1.02
C ASP A 161 14.61 -0.43 -1.66
N ARG A 162 13.28 -0.49 -1.82
CA ARG A 162 12.50 0.65 -2.34
C ARG A 162 12.59 1.86 -1.41
N LEU A 163 12.55 1.67 -0.10
CA LEU A 163 12.67 2.74 0.88
C LEU A 163 14.06 3.38 0.80
N GLN A 164 15.13 2.57 0.84
CA GLN A 164 16.51 3.07 0.74
C GLN A 164 16.79 3.79 -0.58
N ARG A 165 16.17 3.33 -1.67
CA ARG A 165 16.26 4.02 -2.96
C ARG A 165 15.53 5.35 -2.94
N ALA A 166 14.28 5.38 -2.46
CA ALA A 166 13.51 6.61 -2.34
C ALA A 166 14.19 7.64 -1.42
N GLU A 167 14.80 7.20 -0.31
CA GLU A 167 15.57 8.06 0.60
C GLU A 167 16.79 8.67 -0.08
N ARG A 168 17.54 7.88 -0.87
CA ARG A 168 18.67 8.40 -1.65
C ARG A 168 18.23 9.39 -2.71
N GLU A 169 17.22 9.04 -3.50
CA GLU A 169 16.66 9.92 -4.53
C GLU A 169 16.14 11.24 -3.92
N ALA A 170 15.48 11.18 -2.76
CA ALA A 170 15.02 12.36 -2.05
C ALA A 170 16.18 13.23 -1.52
N ALA A 171 17.24 12.60 -0.99
CA ALA A 171 18.42 13.32 -0.53
C ALA A 171 19.19 14.00 -1.67
N GLU A 172 19.32 13.32 -2.81
CA GLU A 172 19.90 13.86 -4.04
C GLU A 172 19.08 15.05 -4.54
N LEU A 173 17.75 14.89 -4.68
CA LEU A 173 16.86 15.97 -5.11
C LEU A 173 16.93 17.19 -4.17
N GLN A 174 17.01 16.95 -2.86
CA GLN A 174 17.15 18.02 -1.88
C GLN A 174 18.48 18.75 -2.03
N SER A 175 19.58 18.01 -2.21
CA SER A 175 20.91 18.58 -2.44
C SER A 175 20.92 19.45 -3.71
N ASP A 176 20.41 18.91 -4.82
CA ASP A 176 20.33 19.60 -6.10
C ASP A 176 19.47 20.86 -6.01
N ALA A 177 18.35 20.80 -5.30
CA ALA A 177 17.49 21.97 -5.08
C ALA A 177 18.22 23.05 -4.27
N VAL A 178 18.93 22.67 -3.21
CA VAL A 178 19.72 23.62 -2.40
C VAL A 178 20.85 24.24 -3.23
N GLU A 179 21.54 23.46 -4.05
CA GLU A 179 22.57 23.96 -4.94
C GLU A 179 22.00 24.93 -5.99
N ARG A 180 20.84 24.61 -6.57
CA ARG A 180 20.16 25.48 -7.53
C ARG A 180 19.73 26.81 -6.90
N VAL A 181 19.20 26.78 -5.68
CA VAL A 181 18.83 28.01 -4.95
C VAL A 181 20.06 28.87 -4.69
N ARG A 182 21.17 28.27 -4.24
CA ARG A 182 22.42 29.00 -4.03
C ARG A 182 22.95 29.63 -5.31
N SER A 183 22.93 28.88 -6.42
CA SER A 183 23.32 29.42 -7.73
C SER A 183 22.44 30.59 -8.14
N LEU A 184 21.13 30.50 -7.89
CA LEU A 184 20.19 31.58 -8.21
C LEU A 184 20.44 32.82 -7.34
N ASP A 185 20.74 32.65 -6.05
CA ASP A 185 21.10 33.74 -5.16
C ASP A 185 22.38 34.45 -5.63
N ASP A 186 23.39 33.69 -6.04
CA ASP A 186 24.63 34.23 -6.63
C ASP A 186 24.36 35.01 -7.92
N ASP A 187 23.47 34.51 -8.79
CA ASP A 187 23.07 35.18 -10.02
C ASP A 187 22.27 36.46 -9.75
N ILE A 188 21.37 36.43 -8.77
CA ILE A 188 20.61 37.60 -8.33
C ILE A 188 21.56 38.68 -7.80
N GLU A 189 22.55 38.32 -7.00
CA GLU A 189 23.55 39.26 -6.49
C GLU A 189 24.35 39.90 -7.63
N ARG A 190 24.76 39.11 -8.63
CA ARG A 190 25.41 39.64 -9.84
C ARG A 190 24.53 40.62 -10.60
N LEU A 191 23.24 40.30 -10.76
CA LEU A 191 22.27 41.18 -11.43
C LEU A 191 22.08 42.49 -10.66
N TRP A 192 22.06 42.46 -9.32
CA TRP A 192 21.98 43.67 -8.49
C TRP A 192 23.20 44.56 -8.65
N GLN A 193 24.40 43.97 -8.65
CA GLN A 193 25.65 44.70 -8.88
C GLN A 193 25.67 45.36 -10.25
N GLU A 194 25.27 44.63 -11.31
CA GLU A 194 25.23 45.18 -12.67
C GLU A 194 24.17 46.27 -12.80
N ARG A 195 22.98 46.07 -12.22
CA ARG A 195 21.93 47.09 -12.20
C ARG A 195 22.43 48.38 -11.54
N GLN A 196 23.12 48.27 -10.41
CA GLN A 196 23.66 49.44 -9.71
C GLN A 196 24.69 50.16 -10.57
N ARG A 197 25.60 49.42 -11.21
CA ARG A 197 26.58 49.96 -12.16
C ARG A 197 25.92 50.69 -13.32
N LEU A 198 24.89 50.12 -13.93
CA LEU A 198 24.15 50.74 -15.04
C LEU A 198 23.44 52.02 -14.61
N ILE A 199 22.85 52.03 -13.42
CA ILE A 199 22.22 53.24 -12.85
C ILE A 199 23.25 54.35 -12.67
N ASP A 200 24.41 54.03 -12.10
CA ASP A 200 25.44 55.03 -11.84
C ASP A 200 26.06 55.55 -13.16
N ALA A 201 26.28 54.67 -14.14
CA ALA A 201 26.70 55.07 -15.48
C ALA A 201 25.66 55.95 -16.20
N THR A 202 24.36 55.69 -15.99
CA THR A 202 23.28 56.52 -16.56
C THR A 202 23.25 57.91 -15.94
N LYS A 203 23.47 58.01 -14.61
CA LYS A 203 23.57 59.31 -13.92
C LYS A 203 24.78 60.10 -14.42
N GLU A 204 25.94 59.44 -14.55
CA GLU A 204 27.14 60.08 -15.07
C GLU A 204 26.92 60.61 -16.50
N LEU A 205 26.27 59.83 -17.37
CA LEU A 205 25.92 60.28 -18.72
C LEU A 205 24.96 61.48 -18.70
N ALA A 206 23.96 61.48 -17.80
CA ALA A 206 23.05 62.60 -17.65
C ALA A 206 23.78 63.87 -17.19
N ASP A 207 24.72 63.75 -16.24
CA ASP A 207 25.55 64.86 -15.77
C ASP A 207 26.46 65.40 -16.90
N GLN A 208 27.06 64.51 -17.70
CA GLN A 208 27.86 64.90 -18.86
C GLN A 208 27.02 65.65 -19.92
N LEU A 209 25.82 65.14 -20.24
CA LEU A 209 24.89 65.80 -21.17
C LEU A 209 24.43 67.16 -20.64
N SER A 210 24.15 67.26 -19.33
CA SER A 210 23.82 68.54 -18.68
C SER A 210 24.98 69.53 -18.72
N GLY A 211 26.21 69.06 -18.53
CA GLY A 211 27.42 69.89 -18.65
C GLY A 211 27.61 70.44 -20.07
N VAL A 212 27.47 69.58 -21.09
CA VAL A 212 27.54 70.00 -22.50
C VAL A 212 26.45 71.03 -22.84
N ALA A 213 25.24 70.84 -22.32
CA ALA A 213 24.15 71.81 -22.50
C ALA A 213 24.47 73.17 -21.85
N ALA A 214 25.01 73.19 -20.63
CA ALA A 214 25.42 74.42 -19.94
C ALA A 214 26.58 75.14 -20.65
N ASP A 215 27.57 74.39 -21.14
CA ASP A 215 28.68 74.95 -21.94
C ASP A 215 28.19 75.55 -23.25
N ALA A 216 27.21 74.92 -23.90
CA ALA A 216 26.58 75.45 -25.10
C ALA A 216 25.82 76.76 -24.82
N GLU A 217 25.08 76.83 -23.72
CA GLU A 217 24.38 78.06 -23.28
C GLU A 217 25.37 79.20 -22.97
N ALA A 218 26.48 78.91 -22.30
CA ALA A 218 27.53 79.90 -22.04
C ALA A 218 28.21 80.40 -23.33
N ARG A 219 28.36 79.53 -24.34
CA ARG A 219 28.97 79.87 -25.63
C ARG A 219 28.01 80.59 -26.57
N PHE A 220 26.72 80.27 -26.49
CA PHE A 220 25.65 80.83 -27.30
C PHE A 220 24.53 81.36 -26.38
N PRO A 221 24.75 82.50 -25.70
CA PRO A 221 23.74 83.06 -24.81
C PRO A 221 22.47 83.41 -25.60
N PRO A 222 21.28 83.27 -24.99
CA PRO A 222 20.03 83.66 -25.65
C PRO A 222 20.09 85.15 -25.98
N GLU A 223 19.71 85.52 -27.21
CA GLU A 223 19.66 86.93 -27.61
C GLU A 223 18.70 87.69 -26.68
N GLU A 224 19.26 88.51 -25.78
CA GLU A 224 18.48 89.44 -24.97
C GLU A 224 17.80 90.45 -25.90
N GLY A 225 16.50 90.27 -26.14
CA GLY A 225 15.61 91.30 -26.64
C GLY A 225 15.62 91.51 -28.16
N GLN A 226 15.02 90.59 -28.91
CA GLN A 226 14.25 91.00 -30.08
C GLN A 226 12.87 91.46 -29.58
N PRO A 227 12.53 92.77 -29.54
CA PRO A 227 11.17 93.18 -29.24
C PRO A 227 10.23 92.54 -30.27
N PRO A 228 8.97 92.21 -29.89
CA PRO A 228 8.03 91.66 -30.85
C PRO A 228 7.97 92.64 -32.02
N ARG A 229 8.21 92.15 -33.24
CA ARG A 229 7.85 92.90 -34.45
C ARG A 229 6.33 92.95 -34.49
N GLY A 230 5.79 93.86 -33.68
CA GLY A 230 4.42 94.33 -33.72
C GLY A 230 4.17 94.94 -35.08
N GLY A 231 3.01 94.60 -35.62
CA GLY A 231 2.62 94.88 -37.00
C GLY A 231 2.68 96.35 -37.41
N GLY A 232 2.83 96.52 -38.70
CA GLY A 232 2.54 97.76 -39.41
C GLY A 232 1.87 97.40 -40.74
N ALA A 233 0.56 97.63 -40.77
CA ALA A 233 -0.38 97.82 -41.90
C ALA A 233 -0.16 97.06 -43.22
#